data_AF-Q0YSU9-F1
#
_entry.id   AF-Q0YSU9-F1
#
_cell.length_a   1.000
_cell.length_b   1.000
_cell.length_c   1.000
_cell.angle_alpha   90.00
_cell.angle_beta   90.00
_cell.angle_gamma   90.00
#
_symmetry.space_group_name_H-M   'P 1'
#
loop_
_entity.id
_entity.type
_entity.pdbx_description
1 polymer ?
#
loop_
_entity_poly.entity_id
_entity_poly.type
_entity_poly.pdbx_seq_one_letter_code
_entity_poly.pdbx_strand_id
1 'polypeptide(L)'
;MPEISPEMLKSFEFEKMGVHAGEMVKKSIQAFISKERRLADQVCALDEEVDVMHRTVFKRVTLLMKSPDSAVDELMAALSISRYIERMADHATMIAREVIYLVTGEIVRHQEGFYDQLEE
;
A
#
# COMPACT_ATOMS: atom_id res chain seq x y z
N MET A 1 -1.70 -23.31 -4.33
CA MET A 1 -2.32 -22.04 -4.78
C MET A 1 -2.75 -22.24 -6.22
N PRO A 2 -3.91 -21.72 -6.63
CA PRO A 2 -4.30 -21.73 -8.05
C PRO A 2 -3.28 -20.94 -8.86
N GLU A 3 -2.96 -21.40 -10.07
CA GLU A 3 -2.14 -20.64 -11.00
C GLU A 3 -2.93 -19.43 -11.48
N ILE A 4 -2.30 -18.26 -11.49
CA ILE A 4 -2.89 -17.04 -12.03
C ILE A 4 -2.38 -16.87 -13.45
N SER A 5 -3.29 -16.70 -14.40
CA SER A 5 -2.93 -16.43 -15.79
C SER A 5 -2.14 -15.11 -15.93
N PRO A 6 -1.17 -15.02 -16.85
CA PRO A 6 -0.45 -13.77 -17.13
C PRO A 6 -1.38 -12.62 -17.53
N GLU A 7 -2.49 -12.92 -18.21
CA GLU A 7 -3.53 -11.98 -18.58
C GLU A 7 -4.24 -11.41 -17.34
N MET A 8 -4.58 -12.27 -16.37
CA MET A 8 -5.17 -11.85 -15.11
C MET A 8 -4.19 -10.97 -14.32
N LEU A 9 -2.91 -11.34 -14.24
CA LEU A 9 -1.88 -10.52 -13.57
C LEU A 9 -1.76 -9.12 -14.20
N LYS A 10 -1.74 -9.03 -15.53
CA LYS A 10 -1.67 -7.74 -16.25
C LYS A 10 -2.95 -6.92 -16.11
N SER A 11 -4.07 -7.55 -15.76
CA SER A 11 -5.35 -6.86 -15.60
C SER A 11 -5.43 -6.03 -14.32
N PHE A 12 -4.51 -6.26 -13.37
CA PHE A 12 -4.40 -5.51 -12.13
C PHE A 12 -3.03 -4.81 -12.07
N GLU A 13 -2.98 -3.57 -11.61
CA GLU A 13 -1.76 -2.75 -11.58
C GLU A 13 -0.80 -3.16 -10.44
N PHE A 14 -0.60 -4.47 -10.22
CA PHE A 14 0.22 -4.99 -9.11
C PHE A 14 1.67 -4.55 -9.17
N GLU A 15 2.23 -4.39 -10.37
CA GLU A 15 3.60 -3.88 -10.55
C GLU A 15 3.72 -2.47 -9.98
N LYS A 16 2.77 -1.59 -10.30
CA LYS A 16 2.71 -0.23 -9.76
C LYS A 16 2.56 -0.24 -8.25
N MET A 17 1.62 -1.01 -7.70
CA MET A 17 1.44 -1.17 -6.25
C MET A 17 2.75 -1.62 -5.57
N GLY A 18 3.42 -2.61 -6.16
CA GLY A 18 4.68 -3.16 -5.64
C GLY A 18 5.82 -2.15 -5.66
N VAL A 19 5.90 -1.31 -6.69
CA VAL A 19 6.87 -0.20 -6.75
C VAL A 19 6.63 0.79 -5.61
N HIS A 20 5.39 1.26 -5.41
CA HIS A 20 5.06 2.19 -4.32
C HIS A 20 5.35 1.59 -2.94
N ALA A 21 4.90 0.36 -2.68
CA ALA A 21 5.19 -0.31 -1.41
C ALA A 21 6.69 -0.51 -1.18
N GLY A 22 7.46 -0.85 -2.24
CA GLY A 22 8.91 -0.96 -2.17
C GLY A 22 9.61 0.36 -1.86
N GLU A 23 9.13 1.47 -2.44
CA GLU A 23 9.61 2.82 -2.12
C GLU A 23 9.31 3.21 -0.67
N MET A 24 8.11 2.90 -0.18
CA MET A 24 7.72 3.13 1.21
C MET A 24 8.64 2.39 2.18
N VAL A 25 8.93 1.11 1.92
CA VAL A 25 9.87 0.32 2.74
C VAL A 25 11.25 0.96 2.73
N LYS A 26 11.78 1.33 1.56
CA LYS A 26 13.09 1.98 1.44
C LYS A 26 13.15 3.30 2.22
N LYS A 27 12.14 4.17 2.04
CA LYS A 27 12.08 5.47 2.72
C LYS A 27 11.90 5.33 4.23
N SER A 28 11.08 4.39 4.70
CA SER A 28 10.86 4.16 6.14
C SER A 28 12.16 3.72 6.85
N ILE A 29 12.94 2.83 6.23
CA ILE A 29 14.26 2.42 6.73
C ILE A 29 15.23 3.60 6.72
N GLN A 30 15.26 4.37 5.63
CA GLN A 30 16.13 5.54 5.54
C GLN A 30 15.79 6.58 6.61
N ALA A 31 14.50 6.89 6.79
CA ALA A 31 13.99 7.79 7.82
C ALA A 31 14.42 7.35 9.22
N PHE A 32 14.34 6.04 9.50
CA PHE A 32 14.76 5.48 10.78
C PHE A 32 16.26 5.63 11.04
N ILE A 33 17.09 5.30 10.05
CA ILE A 33 18.56 5.39 10.18
C ILE A 33 19.02 6.85 10.30
N SER A 34 18.48 7.75 9.47
CA SER A 34 18.87 9.16 9.45
C SER A 34 18.15 10.02 10.50
N LYS A 35 17.13 9.46 11.16
CA LYS A 35 16.20 10.20 12.03
C LYS A 35 15.57 11.41 11.34
N GLU A 36 15.27 11.28 10.04
CA GLU A 36 14.71 12.36 9.23
C GLU A 36 13.19 12.23 9.14
N ARG A 37 12.47 13.11 9.85
CA ARG A 37 10.99 13.15 9.86
C ARG A 37 10.39 13.29 8.45
N ARG A 38 10.97 14.14 7.60
CA ARG A 38 10.46 14.40 6.25
C ARG A 38 10.33 13.13 5.40
N LEU A 39 11.26 12.18 5.55
CA LEU A 39 11.18 10.88 4.86
C LEU A 39 10.04 10.03 5.40
N ALA A 40 9.77 10.06 6.71
CA ALA A 40 8.65 9.37 7.32
C ALA A 40 7.30 9.98 6.89
N ASP A 41 7.20 11.31 6.79
CA ASP A 41 5.99 11.97 6.30
C ASP A 41 5.67 11.55 4.86
N GLN A 42 6.69 11.43 3.99
CA GLN A 42 6.52 10.92 2.63
C GLN A 42 6.04 9.47 2.57
N VAL A 43 6.46 8.62 3.51
CA VAL A 43 5.94 7.24 3.58
C VAL A 43 4.45 7.28 3.89
N CYS A 44 4.04 8.10 4.84
CA CYS A 44 2.63 8.21 5.21
C CYS A 44 1.76 8.79 4.08
N ALA A 45 2.29 9.71 3.27
CA ALA A 45 1.59 10.22 2.10
C ALA A 45 1.40 9.14 1.00
N LEU A 46 2.41 8.30 0.78
CA LEU A 46 2.35 7.20 -0.20
C LEU A 46 1.38 6.07 0.20
N ASP A 47 1.07 5.94 1.49
CA ASP A 47 0.16 4.93 2.04
C ASP A 47 -1.22 5.01 1.39
N GLU A 48 -1.79 6.23 1.28
CA GLU A 48 -3.10 6.45 0.69
C GLU A 48 -3.14 6.03 -0.79
N GLU A 49 -2.05 6.21 -1.53
CA GLU A 49 -1.97 5.76 -2.93
C GLU A 49 -2.08 4.23 -3.03
N VAL A 50 -1.37 3.49 -2.17
CA VAL A 50 -1.41 2.02 -2.15
C VAL A 50 -2.80 1.53 -1.71
N ASP A 51 -3.40 2.18 -0.73
CA ASP A 51 -4.75 1.92 -0.24
C ASP A 51 -5.81 2.11 -1.34
N VAL A 52 -5.74 3.22 -2.09
CA VAL A 52 -6.60 3.47 -3.25
C VAL A 52 -6.46 2.36 -4.30
N MET A 53 -5.23 1.91 -4.57
CA MET A 53 -4.98 0.83 -5.52
C MET A 53 -5.56 -0.50 -5.01
N HIS A 54 -5.38 -0.84 -3.73
CA HIS A 54 -5.96 -2.05 -3.14
C HIS A 54 -7.50 -2.03 -3.21
N ARG A 55 -8.14 -0.90 -2.86
CA ARG A 55 -9.60 -0.73 -2.98
C ARG A 55 -10.07 -0.86 -4.42
N THR A 56 -9.27 -0.42 -5.39
CA THR A 56 -9.57 -0.56 -6.82
C THR A 56 -9.52 -2.02 -7.26
N VAL A 57 -8.49 -2.77 -6.84
CA VAL A 57 -8.40 -4.22 -7.06
C VAL A 57 -9.61 -4.93 -6.46
N PHE A 58 -9.97 -4.63 -5.21
CA PHE A 58 -11.12 -5.23 -4.53
C PHE A 58 -12.43 -5.01 -5.29
N LYS A 59 -12.70 -3.77 -5.73
CA LYS A 59 -13.90 -3.43 -6.52
C LYS A 59 -13.94 -4.21 -7.83
N ARG A 60 -12.81 -4.29 -8.54
CA ARG A 60 -12.71 -4.99 -9.83
C ARG A 60 -12.86 -6.50 -9.67
N VAL A 61 -12.22 -7.11 -8.69
CA VAL A 61 -12.41 -8.53 -8.33
C VAL A 61 -13.87 -8.82 -8.03
N THR A 62 -14.51 -8.00 -7.19
CA THR A 62 -15.93 -8.15 -6.82
C THR A 62 -16.84 -8.06 -8.05
N LEU A 63 -16.53 -7.17 -8.99
CA LEU A 63 -17.28 -7.05 -10.24
C LEU A 63 -17.13 -8.31 -11.12
N LEU A 64 -15.90 -8.80 -11.30
CA LEU A 64 -15.61 -9.97 -12.13
C LEU A 64 -16.19 -11.27 -11.56
N MET A 65 -16.23 -11.41 -10.23
CA MET A 65 -16.85 -12.56 -9.55
C MET A 65 -18.36 -12.68 -9.77
N LYS A 66 -19.04 -11.61 -10.16
CA LYS A 66 -20.49 -11.64 -10.46
C LYS A 66 -20.80 -12.26 -11.83
N SER A 67 -19.79 -12.49 -12.66
CA SER A 67 -19.96 -13.10 -13.98
C SER A 67 -20.22 -14.61 -13.86
N PRO A 68 -21.08 -15.19 -14.72
CA PRO A 68 -21.40 -16.63 -14.70
C PRO A 68 -20.17 -17.53 -14.88
N ASP A 69 -19.21 -17.09 -15.71
CA ASP A 69 -17.98 -17.81 -16.03
C ASP A 69 -16.77 -17.28 -15.24
N SER A 70 -17.00 -16.82 -14.00
CA SER A 70 -15.92 -16.21 -13.22
C SER A 70 -14.85 -17.23 -12.80
N ALA A 71 -13.59 -16.87 -13.03
CA ALA A 71 -12.42 -17.60 -12.53
C ALA A 71 -12.19 -17.27 -11.04
N VAL A 72 -13.10 -17.74 -10.17
CA VAL A 72 -13.14 -17.37 -8.74
C VAL A 72 -11.79 -17.60 -8.05
N ASP A 73 -11.15 -18.74 -8.31
CA ASP A 73 -9.87 -19.10 -7.69
C ASP A 73 -8.74 -18.12 -8.08
N GLU A 74 -8.65 -17.74 -9.36
CA GLU A 74 -7.68 -16.73 -9.84
C GLU A 74 -7.98 -15.35 -9.25
N LEU A 75 -9.26 -14.97 -9.15
CA LEU A 75 -9.69 -13.68 -8.60
C LEU A 75 -9.41 -13.58 -7.09
N MET A 76 -9.57 -14.68 -6.34
CA MET A 76 -9.19 -14.75 -4.93
C MET A 76 -7.68 -14.64 -4.73
N ALA A 77 -6.89 -15.25 -5.62
CA ALA A 77 -5.44 -15.13 -5.61
C ALA A 77 -5.00 -13.69 -5.95
N ALA A 78 -5.63 -13.05 -6.93
CA ALA A 78 -5.40 -11.63 -7.27
C ALA A 78 -5.71 -10.69 -6.09
N LEU A 79 -6.83 -10.92 -5.39
CA LEU A 79 -7.15 -10.16 -4.18
C LEU A 79 -6.08 -10.36 -3.09
N SER A 80 -5.63 -11.60 -2.89
CA SER A 80 -4.57 -11.93 -1.93
C SER A 80 -3.26 -11.20 -2.25
N ILE A 81 -2.86 -11.13 -3.53
CA ILE A 81 -1.67 -10.37 -3.95
C ILE A 81 -1.79 -8.91 -3.53
N SER A 82 -2.89 -8.23 -3.88
CA SER A 82 -3.06 -6.82 -3.52
C SER A 82 -3.01 -6.59 -2.01
N ARG A 83 -3.59 -7.50 -1.23
CA ARG A 83 -3.57 -7.44 0.23
C ARG A 83 -2.16 -7.64 0.79
N TYR A 84 -1.35 -8.51 0.22
CA TYR A 84 0.03 -8.68 0.69
C TYR A 84 0.90 -7.45 0.40
N ILE A 85 0.66 -6.79 -0.73
CA ILE A 85 1.35 -5.53 -1.06
C ILE A 85 0.91 -4.40 -0.13
N GLU A 86 -0.39 -4.24 0.11
CA GLU A 86 -0.93 -3.26 1.07
C GLU A 86 -0.38 -3.49 2.48
N ARG A 87 -0.31 -4.75 2.96
CA ARG A 87 0.31 -5.07 4.25
C ARG A 87 1.78 -4.68 4.34
N MET A 88 2.52 -4.74 3.22
CA MET A 88 3.91 -4.26 3.20
C MET A 88 3.98 -2.74 3.35
N ALA A 89 3.07 -2.01 2.68
CA ALA A 89 2.93 -0.56 2.80
C ALA A 89 2.55 -0.17 4.25
N ASP A 90 1.55 -0.82 4.84
CA ASP A 90 1.13 -0.67 6.23
C ASP A 90 2.30 -0.76 7.23
N HIS A 91 3.14 -1.80 7.06
CA HIS A 91 4.32 -1.99 7.91
C HIS A 91 5.35 -0.88 7.75
N ALA A 92 5.56 -0.38 6.53
CA ALA A 92 6.41 0.78 6.29
C ALA A 92 5.84 2.04 6.97
N THR A 93 4.53 2.25 6.89
CA THR A 93 3.83 3.37 7.54
C THR A 93 3.87 3.27 9.06
N MET A 94 3.81 2.07 9.63
CA MET A 94 4.07 1.87 11.07
C MET A 94 5.49 2.31 11.45
N ILE A 95 6.52 1.89 10.70
CA ILE A 95 7.90 2.31 10.97
C ILE A 95 8.04 3.84 10.86
N ALA A 96 7.47 4.44 9.82
CA ALA A 96 7.49 5.88 9.63
C ALA A 96 6.87 6.65 10.81
N ARG A 97 5.69 6.21 11.30
CA ARG A 97 5.04 6.82 12.48
C ARG A 97 5.90 6.74 13.74
N GLU A 98 6.56 5.59 13.96
CA GLU A 98 7.51 5.44 15.08
C GLU A 98 8.73 6.36 14.94
N VAL A 99 9.20 6.62 13.71
CA VAL A 99 10.27 7.62 13.45
C VAL A 99 9.81 9.02 13.81
N ILE A 100 8.59 9.41 13.41
CA ILE A 100 8.05 10.74 13.75
C ILE A 100 8.00 10.90 15.26
N TYR A 101 7.48 9.91 15.98
CA TYR A 101 7.46 9.91 17.43
C TYR A 101 8.87 9.97 18.03
N LEU A 102 9.83 9.20 17.52
CA LEU A 102 11.22 9.20 17.99
C LEU A 102 11.89 10.59 17.85
N VAL A 103 11.56 11.33 16.79
CA VAL A 103 12.15 12.64 16.50
C VAL A 103 11.45 13.77 17.25
N THR A 104 10.13 13.70 17.38
CA THR A 104 9.29 14.83 17.85
C THR A 104 8.69 14.63 19.24
N GLY A 105 8.53 13.38 19.68
CA GLY A 105 7.73 13.01 20.85
C GLY A 105 6.21 12.96 20.58
N GLU A 106 5.76 13.22 19.36
CA GLU A 106 4.34 13.29 19.00
C GLU A 106 3.81 11.93 18.50
N ILE A 107 2.65 11.51 19.00
CA ILE A 107 2.00 10.29 18.55
C ILE A 107 1.12 10.62 17.33
N VAL A 108 1.63 10.30 16.14
CA VAL A 108 0.89 10.45 14.89
C VAL A 108 0.17 9.14 14.58
N ARG A 109 -1.00 8.93 15.20
CA ARG A 109 -1.90 7.80 14.88
C ARG A 109 -3.24 8.37 14.42
N HIS A 110 -3.67 7.99 13.21
CA HIS A 110 -4.99 8.32 12.65
C HIS A 110 -5.37 9.82 12.71
N GLN A 111 -4.45 10.72 12.35
CA GLN A 111 -4.86 12.07 11.97
C GLN A 111 -5.22 12.05 10.47
N GLU A 112 -6.48 11.70 10.17
CA GLU A 112 -7.03 11.92 8.84
C GLU A 112 -6.86 13.40 8.48
N GLY A 113 -6.23 13.69 7.33
CA GLY A 113 -6.05 15.06 6.80
C GLY A 113 -4.78 15.82 7.20
N PHE A 114 -3.82 15.22 7.93
CA PHE A 114 -2.57 15.92 8.27
C PHE A 114 -1.56 16.00 7.11
N TYR A 115 -1.66 15.07 6.14
CA TYR A 115 -0.70 14.95 5.04
C TYR A 115 -1.09 15.73 3.77
N ASP A 116 -2.34 16.21 3.68
CA ASP A 116 -2.81 17.07 2.58
C ASP A 116 -2.06 18.43 2.51
N GLN A 117 -1.30 18.78 3.56
CA GLN A 117 -0.53 20.03 3.65
C GLN A 117 0.89 19.92 3.08
N LEU A 118 1.31 18.75 2.58
CA LEU A 118 2.65 18.52 2.02
C LEU A 118 2.70 18.56 0.48
N GLU A 119 1.56 18.84 -0.17
CA GLU A 119 1.46 19.03 -1.63
C GLU A 119 1.66 20.50 -2.08
N GLU A 120 1.92 21.44 -1.16
CA GLU A 120 2.36 22.83 -1.46
C GLU A 120 3.87 23.01 -1.25
#